data_AF-H6QSX8-F1
#
_entry.id   AF-H6QSX8-F1
#
_cell.length_a   1.000
_cell.length_b   1.000
_cell.length_c   1.000
_cell.angle_alpha   90.00
_cell.angle_beta   90.00
_cell.angle_gamma   90.00
#
_symmetry.space_group_name_H-M   'P 1'
#
loop_
_entity.id
_entity.type
_entity.pdbx_description
1 polymer ?
#
loop_
_entity_poly.entity_id
_entity_poly.type
_entity_poly.pdbx_seq_one_letter_code
_entity_poly.pdbx_strand_id
1 'polypeptide(L)'
;MALDLFPESAEPKPKLNEALDVVSRLNTALNTLSISVCTLSPTIYSLGRKSSRIDQTYGVLKRFRCYILEMDVNELISQDLPELFLELSQFVSSGEYAQGGSEFSDEEYASKLLSRRTQLFATIDKIQSAIDTSLRLMDRSDFGILRHIWTEFDTELGDSLAQIAQRIHEAKDLEVPPADHPFNLRPRIIHLLEQIVPLVKLARVFYRKIGSGPPFTFGEDMCSADLELIRRGSGMINNNLSHIVNYLLRTYRAQTVERGGRLPIFSNAVKEAMKDTLDFIASHMVPSDPARTVDDIMEESFGILKSQFNPTYERFLAAVNEFESVNQRFINEADVLDQQ
;
A
#
# COMPACT_ATOMS: atom_id res chain seq x y z
N MET A 1 -2.61 9.65 28.75
CA MET A 1 -2.51 10.89 29.54
C MET A 1 -3.27 11.94 28.74
N ALA A 2 -4.45 12.35 29.20
CA ALA A 2 -5.34 13.23 28.46
C ALA A 2 -4.81 14.67 28.52
N LEU A 3 -4.39 15.22 27.37
CA LEU A 3 -4.19 16.66 27.22
C LEU A 3 -5.58 17.29 27.12
N ASP A 4 -6.08 17.82 28.24
CA ASP A 4 -7.24 18.70 28.27
C ASP A 4 -6.90 19.96 27.47
N LEU A 5 -7.36 19.98 26.22
CA LEU A 5 -7.02 21.06 25.29
C LEU A 5 -7.87 22.32 25.50
N PHE A 6 -8.96 22.33 26.28
CA PHE A 6 -9.65 23.60 26.59
C PHE A 6 -10.37 23.61 27.96
N PRO A 7 -10.04 24.57 28.84
CA PRO A 7 -10.97 25.15 29.80
C PRO A 7 -11.98 26.05 29.07
N GLU A 8 -13.22 26.08 29.56
CA GLU A 8 -14.23 27.06 29.15
C GLU A 8 -13.66 28.50 29.25
N SER A 9 -13.80 29.28 28.17
CA SER A 9 -13.65 30.75 28.11
C SER A 9 -12.28 31.43 28.23
N ALA A 10 -11.14 30.73 28.27
CA ALA A 10 -9.84 31.42 28.33
C ALA A 10 -9.23 31.62 26.93
N GLU A 11 -8.79 32.85 26.62
CA GLU A 11 -7.89 33.11 25.49
C GLU A 11 -6.74 32.08 25.49
N PRO A 12 -6.40 31.48 24.33
CA PRO A 12 -5.33 30.49 24.26
C PRO A 12 -4.02 31.13 24.74
N LYS A 13 -3.36 30.48 25.70
CA LYS A 13 -2.01 30.85 26.16
C LYS A 13 -0.99 29.93 25.50
N PRO A 14 -0.53 30.24 24.27
CA PRO A 14 0.34 29.33 23.52
C PRO A 14 1.69 29.22 24.22
N LYS A 15 2.15 27.98 24.40
CA LYS A 15 3.47 27.69 24.96
C LYS A 15 4.54 27.68 23.87
N LEU A 16 4.73 28.81 23.21
CA LEU A 16 5.57 28.92 22.01
C LEU A 16 7.02 28.49 22.25
N ASN A 17 7.58 28.80 23.43
CA ASN A 17 8.94 28.39 23.79
C ASN A 17 9.08 26.87 23.95
N GLU A 18 8.09 26.21 24.59
CA GLU A 18 8.08 24.75 24.72
C GLU A 18 7.93 24.10 23.34
N ALA A 19 7.03 24.63 22.50
CA ALA A 19 6.84 24.13 21.14
C ALA A 19 8.12 24.28 20.29
N LEU A 20 8.82 25.40 20.40
CA LEU A 20 10.07 25.65 19.69
C LEU A 20 11.18 24.69 20.14
N ASP A 21 11.29 24.41 21.45
CA ASP A 21 12.23 23.42 21.99
C ASP A 21 11.94 22.01 21.44
N VAL A 22 10.67 21.60 21.46
CA VAL A 22 10.24 20.29 20.94
C VAL A 22 10.56 20.17 19.45
N VAL A 23 10.23 21.18 18.64
CA VAL A 23 10.51 21.18 17.19
C VAL A 23 12.01 21.14 16.92
N SER A 24 12.82 21.90 17.67
CA SER A 24 14.28 21.90 17.53
C SER A 24 14.90 20.53 17.83
N ARG A 25 14.45 19.90 18.92
CA ARG A 25 14.89 18.55 19.31
C ARG A 25 14.45 17.50 18.30
N LEU A 26 13.21 17.58 17.81
CA LEU A 26 12.70 16.68 16.79
C LEU A 26 13.51 16.80 15.49
N ASN A 27 13.74 18.01 15.00
CA ASN A 27 14.57 18.24 13.81
C ASN A 27 15.98 17.67 13.99
N THR A 28 16.59 17.85 15.16
CA THR A 28 17.91 17.28 15.44
C THR A 28 17.86 15.75 15.41
N ALA A 29 16.88 15.13 16.07
CA ALA A 29 16.72 13.69 16.09
C ALA A 29 16.48 13.10 14.68
N LEU A 30 15.63 13.72 13.87
CA LEU A 30 15.34 13.28 12.50
C LEU A 30 16.56 13.41 11.59
N ASN A 31 17.33 14.50 11.70
CA ASN A 31 18.57 14.67 10.93
C ASN A 31 19.61 13.62 11.34
N THR A 32 19.79 13.38 12.64
CA THR A 32 20.69 12.32 13.12
C THR A 32 20.24 10.95 12.61
N LEU A 33 18.95 10.63 12.72
CA LEU A 33 18.39 9.37 12.25
C LEU A 33 18.63 9.18 10.74
N SER A 34 18.31 10.19 9.93
CA SER A 34 18.54 10.17 8.49
C SER A 34 20.01 9.91 8.15
N ILE A 35 20.94 10.66 8.76
CA ILE A 35 22.39 10.48 8.54
C ILE A 35 22.84 9.08 8.97
N SER A 36 22.40 8.59 10.13
CA SER A 36 22.75 7.27 10.65
C SER A 36 22.33 6.17 9.70
N VAL A 37 21.10 6.23 9.19
CA VAL A 37 20.57 5.20 8.29
C VAL A 37 21.21 5.25 6.91
N CYS A 38 21.46 6.44 6.35
CA CYS A 38 22.23 6.58 5.11
C CYS A 38 23.66 6.03 5.24
N THR A 39 24.26 6.13 6.43
CA THR A 39 25.59 5.58 6.71
C THR A 39 25.58 4.05 6.81
N LEU A 40 24.52 3.47 7.38
CA LEU A 40 24.34 2.02 7.46
C LEU A 40 23.96 1.38 6.12
N SER A 41 23.27 2.13 5.26
CA SER A 41 22.79 1.67 3.96
C SER A 41 23.39 2.48 2.79
N PRO A 42 24.73 2.58 2.65
CA PRO A 42 25.33 3.41 1.62
C PRO A 42 24.95 2.93 0.22
N THR A 43 24.51 3.83 -0.67
CA THR A 43 24.13 3.44 -2.02
C THR A 43 25.38 3.04 -2.82
N ILE A 44 25.49 1.77 -3.21
CA ILE A 44 26.63 1.28 -4.01
C ILE A 44 26.35 1.55 -5.50
N TYR A 45 26.45 2.81 -5.90
CA TYR A 45 26.20 3.26 -7.27
C TYR A 45 27.10 2.54 -8.30
N SER A 46 28.33 2.19 -7.91
CA SER A 46 29.33 1.57 -8.78
C SER A 46 28.99 0.17 -9.27
N LEU A 47 28.08 -0.54 -8.60
CA LEU A 47 27.68 -1.89 -8.98
C LEU A 47 26.31 -1.94 -9.66
N GLY A 48 25.56 -0.84 -9.72
CA GLY A 48 24.18 -0.83 -10.20
C GLY A 48 23.26 -1.81 -9.44
N ARG A 49 23.69 -2.30 -8.26
CA ARG A 49 23.00 -3.33 -7.47
C ARG A 49 22.57 -2.72 -6.15
N LYS A 50 21.26 -2.77 -5.88
CA LYS A 50 20.67 -2.37 -4.60
C LYS A 50 20.87 -3.43 -3.48
N SER A 51 21.40 -4.60 -3.83
CA SER A 51 21.53 -5.76 -2.93
C SER A 51 22.90 -6.44 -3.03
N SER A 52 23.31 -7.11 -1.95
CA SER A 52 24.58 -7.85 -1.83
C SER A 52 24.38 -9.36 -1.99
N ARG A 53 25.37 -10.05 -2.59
CA ARG A 53 25.40 -11.51 -2.74
C ARG A 53 26.39 -12.21 -1.79
N ILE A 54 27.09 -11.44 -0.95
CA ILE A 54 28.22 -11.92 -0.13
C ILE A 54 28.05 -11.56 1.36
N ASP A 55 26.86 -11.13 1.77
CA ASP A 55 26.56 -10.66 3.12
C ASP A 55 25.74 -11.65 3.94
N GLN A 56 25.70 -12.93 3.55
CA GLN A 56 24.96 -14.00 4.23
C GLN A 56 25.27 -14.04 5.75
N THR A 57 26.51 -13.75 6.13
CA THR A 57 27.01 -13.83 7.51
C THR A 57 27.05 -12.49 8.24
N TYR A 58 26.56 -11.40 7.63
CA TYR A 58 26.68 -10.06 8.20
C TYR A 58 25.64 -9.77 9.31
N GLY A 59 24.75 -10.75 9.58
CA GLY A 59 23.76 -10.67 10.66
C GLY A 59 22.87 -9.44 10.54
N VAL A 60 22.82 -8.62 11.59
CA VAL A 60 22.01 -7.39 11.64
C VAL A 60 22.46 -6.33 10.63
N LEU A 61 23.69 -6.43 10.12
CA LEU A 61 24.26 -5.54 9.11
C LEU A 61 24.08 -6.04 7.67
N LYS A 62 23.28 -7.09 7.46
CA LYS A 62 22.85 -7.49 6.11
C LYS A 62 22.25 -6.30 5.39
N ARG A 63 22.63 -6.12 4.12
CA ARG A 63 22.17 -5.00 3.29
C ARG A 63 20.65 -4.94 3.22
N PHE A 64 20.00 -6.09 3.12
CA PHE A 64 18.54 -6.20 3.10
C PHE A 64 17.92 -5.52 4.33
N ARG A 65 18.40 -5.82 5.53
CA ARG A 65 17.87 -5.25 6.78
C ARG A 65 18.09 -3.75 6.86
N CYS A 66 19.30 -3.29 6.54
CA CYS A 66 19.62 -1.86 6.53
C CYS A 66 18.79 -1.10 5.49
N TYR A 67 18.52 -1.71 4.34
CA TYR A 67 17.68 -1.14 3.29
C TYR A 67 16.20 -1.04 3.71
N ILE A 68 15.66 -2.05 4.40
CA ILE A 68 14.29 -1.96 4.96
C ILE A 68 14.21 -0.81 5.98
N LEU A 69 15.16 -0.72 6.92
CA LEU A 69 15.21 0.38 7.87
C LEU A 69 15.31 1.76 7.18
N GLU A 70 16.09 1.85 6.10
CA GLU A 70 16.18 3.05 5.26
C GLU A 70 14.85 3.40 4.59
N MET A 71 14.12 2.42 4.08
CA MET A 71 12.79 2.65 3.51
C MET A 71 11.83 3.21 4.55
N ASP A 72 11.72 2.58 5.72
CA ASP A 72 10.81 3.00 6.79
C ASP A 72 11.12 4.42 7.28
N VAL A 73 12.40 4.73 7.52
CA VAL A 73 12.81 6.06 7.98
C VAL A 73 12.56 7.12 6.92
N ASN A 74 12.80 6.80 5.64
CA ASN A 74 12.51 7.72 4.56
C ASN A 74 11.00 7.97 4.40
N GLU A 75 10.16 6.95 4.59
CA GLU A 75 8.70 7.09 4.57
C GLU A 75 8.21 7.97 5.72
N LEU A 76 8.69 7.71 6.94
CA LEU A 76 8.38 8.53 8.11
C LEU A 76 8.74 10.02 7.90
N ILE A 77 9.94 10.30 7.40
CA ILE A 77 10.44 11.67 7.20
C ILE A 77 9.79 12.35 6.01
N SER A 78 9.56 11.64 4.91
CA SER A 78 9.15 12.24 3.62
C SER A 78 7.65 12.21 3.37
N GLN A 79 6.89 11.38 4.09
CA GLN A 79 5.45 11.23 3.91
C GLN A 79 4.67 11.50 5.18
N ASP A 80 4.90 10.71 6.24
CA ASP A 80 4.04 10.74 7.42
C ASP A 80 4.17 12.03 8.24
N LEU A 81 5.42 12.46 8.52
CA LEU A 81 5.65 13.70 9.25
C LEU A 81 5.15 14.94 8.49
N PRO A 82 5.41 15.11 7.17
CA PRO A 82 4.80 16.17 6.38
C PRO A 82 3.27 16.19 6.43
N GLU A 83 2.61 15.02 6.41
CA GLU A 83 1.16 14.92 6.58
C GLU A 83 0.71 15.49 7.92
N LEU A 84 1.36 15.10 9.03
CA LEU A 84 1.09 15.66 10.35
C LEU A 84 1.30 17.18 10.41
N PHE A 85 2.40 17.68 9.86
CA PHE A 85 2.68 19.12 9.86
C PHE A 85 1.67 19.90 9.01
N LEU A 86 1.19 19.33 7.91
CA LEU A 86 0.13 19.91 7.10
C LEU A 86 -1.18 20.02 7.88
N GLU A 87 -1.60 18.93 8.55
CA GLU A 87 -2.81 18.92 9.39
C GLU A 87 -2.73 19.93 10.54
N LEU A 88 -1.58 19.98 11.24
CA LEU A 88 -1.34 20.97 12.30
C LEU A 88 -1.36 22.40 11.77
N SER A 89 -0.74 22.65 10.62
CA SER A 89 -0.72 23.97 9.98
C SER A 89 -2.13 24.43 9.60
N GLN A 90 -2.93 23.53 9.02
CA GLN A 90 -4.33 23.81 8.67
C GLN A 90 -5.19 24.06 9.92
N PHE A 91 -4.99 23.28 10.99
CA PHE A 91 -5.69 23.47 12.26
C PHE A 91 -5.36 24.82 12.91
N VAL A 92 -4.10 25.24 12.92
CA VAL A 92 -3.69 26.54 13.47
C VAL A 92 -4.18 27.69 12.59
N SER A 93 -4.06 27.56 11.27
CA SER A 93 -4.41 28.63 10.32
C SER A 93 -5.92 28.87 10.22
N SER A 94 -6.75 27.86 10.49
CA SER A 94 -8.21 28.02 10.44
C SER A 94 -8.75 28.90 11.57
N GLY A 95 -8.01 29.05 12.67
CA GLY A 95 -8.48 29.81 13.84
C GLY A 95 -9.68 29.19 14.56
N GLU A 96 -10.11 27.99 14.14
CA GLU A 96 -11.30 27.25 14.63
C GLU A 96 -11.14 26.69 16.06
N TYR A 97 -10.18 27.20 16.83
CA TYR A 97 -10.05 26.98 18.27
C TYR A 97 -10.63 28.14 19.09
N ALA A 98 -10.98 29.27 18.46
CA ALA A 98 -11.63 30.41 19.11
C ALA A 98 -13.12 30.44 18.74
N GLN A 99 -14.00 30.06 19.68
CA GLN A 99 -15.47 30.06 19.52
C GLN A 99 -16.04 31.42 19.06
N GLY A 100 -15.37 32.53 19.40
CA GLY A 100 -15.90 33.89 19.25
C GLY A 100 -16.03 34.45 17.82
N GLY A 101 -15.75 33.67 16.77
CA GLY A 101 -15.75 34.15 15.38
C GLY A 101 -16.40 33.22 14.34
N SER A 102 -17.09 32.17 14.77
CA SER A 102 -17.68 31.18 13.86
C SER A 102 -19.05 31.62 13.32
N GLU A 103 -19.23 31.59 11.99
CA GLU A 103 -20.55 31.73 11.34
C GLU A 103 -21.43 30.47 11.49
N PHE A 104 -20.86 29.37 11.97
CA PHE A 104 -21.55 28.09 12.18
C PHE A 104 -22.28 28.04 13.52
N SER A 105 -23.37 27.27 13.56
CA SER A 105 -24.04 26.91 14.83
C SER A 105 -23.10 26.18 15.78
N ASP A 106 -23.37 26.28 17.09
CA ASP A 106 -22.55 25.62 18.14
C ASP A 106 -22.39 24.11 17.90
N GLU A 107 -23.44 23.43 17.42
CA GLU A 107 -23.42 21.99 17.11
C GLU A 107 -22.53 21.66 15.89
N GLU A 108 -22.63 22.46 14.83
CA GLU A 108 -21.83 22.25 13.62
C GLU A 108 -20.34 22.55 13.86
N TYR A 109 -20.05 23.60 14.64
CA TYR A 109 -18.69 23.93 15.09
C TYR A 109 -18.09 22.81 15.95
N ALA A 110 -18.85 22.30 16.92
CA ALA A 110 -18.40 21.19 17.77
C ALA A 110 -18.10 19.92 16.96
N SER A 111 -18.95 19.60 15.97
CA SER A 111 -18.76 18.45 15.08
C SER A 111 -17.51 18.56 14.22
N LYS A 112 -17.26 19.72 13.59
CA LYS A 112 -16.05 19.98 12.80
C LYS A 112 -14.78 19.89 13.65
N LEU A 113 -14.80 20.50 14.84
CA LEU A 113 -13.67 20.46 15.77
C LEU A 113 -13.36 19.01 16.21
N LEU A 114 -14.40 18.23 16.53
CA LEU A 114 -14.25 16.82 16.89
C LEU A 114 -13.66 16.01 15.73
N SER A 115 -14.15 16.23 14.51
CA SER A 115 -13.65 15.57 13.31
C SER A 115 -12.16 15.87 13.07
N ARG A 116 -11.75 17.14 13.12
CA ARG A 116 -10.33 17.53 12.99
C ARG A 116 -9.46 16.92 14.07
N ARG A 117 -9.92 16.91 15.32
CA ARG A 117 -9.19 16.26 16.44
C ARG A 117 -8.98 14.77 16.18
N THR A 118 -10.03 14.11 15.72
CA THR A 118 -10.00 12.67 15.43
C THR A 118 -8.97 12.37 14.34
N GLN A 119 -8.94 13.19 13.29
CA GLN A 119 -7.96 13.08 12.21
C GLN A 119 -6.53 13.30 12.72
N LEU A 120 -6.29 14.35 13.52
CA LEU A 120 -4.97 14.63 14.08
C LEU A 120 -4.45 13.47 14.95
N PHE A 121 -5.28 12.95 15.85
CA PHE A 121 -4.90 11.81 16.69
C PHE A 121 -4.65 10.55 15.85
N ALA A 122 -5.47 10.29 14.82
CA ALA A 122 -5.24 9.18 13.91
C ALA A 122 -3.89 9.28 13.19
N THR A 123 -3.49 10.47 12.73
CA THR A 123 -2.17 10.69 12.11
C THR A 123 -1.03 10.48 13.11
N ILE A 124 -1.18 10.94 14.36
CA ILE A 124 -0.19 10.72 15.43
C ILE A 124 -0.04 9.22 15.73
N ASP A 125 -1.16 8.52 15.89
CA ASP A 125 -1.19 7.08 16.18
C ASP A 125 -0.54 6.28 15.03
N LYS A 126 -0.78 6.69 13.76
CA LYS A 126 -0.13 6.13 12.58
C LYS A 126 1.40 6.26 12.65
N ILE A 127 1.91 7.47 12.92
CA ILE A 127 3.35 7.75 13.05
C ILE A 127 3.97 6.93 14.19
N GLN A 128 3.31 6.88 15.35
CA GLN A 128 3.80 6.08 16.48
C GLN A 128 3.86 4.60 16.14
N SER A 129 2.81 4.07 15.51
CA SER A 129 2.77 2.67 15.05
C SER A 129 3.87 2.37 14.03
N ALA A 130 4.17 3.30 13.12
CA ALA A 130 5.26 3.17 12.15
C ALA A 130 6.63 3.08 12.87
N ILE A 131 6.92 3.99 13.80
CA ILE A 131 8.15 3.97 14.60
C ILE A 131 8.29 2.67 15.38
N ASP A 132 7.25 2.26 16.09
CA ASP A 132 7.25 1.02 16.86
C ASP A 132 7.43 -0.21 15.97
N THR A 133 6.88 -0.17 14.76
CA THR A 133 7.03 -1.23 13.77
C THR A 133 8.48 -1.35 13.31
N SER A 134 9.12 -0.24 12.90
CA SER A 134 10.52 -0.24 12.50
C SER A 134 11.43 -0.74 13.62
N LEU A 135 11.19 -0.32 14.87
CA LEU A 135 11.93 -0.83 16.03
C LEU A 135 11.76 -2.34 16.20
N ARG A 136 10.53 -2.86 16.10
CA ARG A 136 10.28 -4.30 16.16
C ARG A 136 10.93 -5.06 15.02
N LEU A 137 10.97 -4.51 13.81
CA LEU A 137 11.58 -5.15 12.65
C LEU A 137 13.09 -5.32 12.80
N MET A 138 13.76 -4.41 13.50
CA MET A 138 15.20 -4.51 13.78
C MET A 138 15.57 -5.79 14.54
N ASP A 139 14.66 -6.32 15.36
CA ASP A 139 14.88 -7.52 16.17
C ASP A 139 14.44 -8.83 15.48
N ARG A 140 13.76 -8.76 14.32
CA ARG A 140 13.24 -9.96 13.64
C ARG A 140 14.31 -10.70 12.85
N SER A 141 14.07 -11.97 12.55
CA SER A 141 14.84 -12.68 11.51
C SER A 141 14.52 -12.14 10.12
N ASP A 142 15.36 -12.42 9.13
CA ASP A 142 15.13 -11.98 7.74
C ASP A 142 13.78 -12.50 7.21
N PHE A 143 13.43 -13.75 7.53
CA PHE A 143 12.12 -14.32 7.23
C PHE A 143 10.99 -13.63 8.03
N GLY A 144 11.25 -13.25 9.28
CA GLY A 144 10.30 -12.50 10.10
C GLY A 144 9.98 -11.10 9.57
N ILE A 145 10.94 -10.45 8.89
CA ILE A 145 10.75 -9.19 8.16
C ILE A 145 9.89 -9.43 6.92
N LEU A 146 10.22 -10.43 6.09
CA LEU A 146 9.42 -10.78 4.91
C LEU A 146 7.96 -11.09 5.27
N ARG A 147 7.75 -11.85 6.35
CA ARG A 147 6.40 -12.17 6.85
C ARG A 147 5.62 -10.93 7.25
N HIS A 148 6.28 -9.95 7.86
CA HIS A 148 5.62 -8.69 8.19
C HIS A 148 5.16 -7.95 6.94
N ILE A 149 6.05 -7.77 5.97
CA ILE A 149 5.75 -7.14 4.67
C ILE A 149 4.57 -7.84 3.97
N TRP A 150 4.55 -9.18 3.98
CA TRP A 150 3.43 -9.91 3.38
C TRP A 150 2.11 -9.72 4.13
N THR A 151 2.13 -9.56 5.46
CA THR A 151 0.93 -9.23 6.23
C THR A 151 0.41 -7.83 5.90
N GLU A 152 1.30 -6.86 5.65
CA GLU A 152 0.91 -5.54 5.16
C GLU A 152 0.23 -5.62 3.79
N PHE A 153 0.79 -6.40 2.85
CA PHE A 153 0.15 -6.63 1.54
C PHE A 153 -1.24 -7.29 1.65
N ASP A 154 -1.46 -8.24 2.57
CA ASP A 154 -2.83 -8.77 2.80
C ASP A 154 -3.80 -7.69 3.30
N THR A 155 -3.30 -6.76 4.12
CA THR A 155 -4.09 -5.65 4.67
C THR A 155 -4.45 -4.66 3.57
N GLU A 156 -3.48 -4.20 2.78
CA GLU A 156 -3.69 -3.28 1.65
C GLU A 156 -4.66 -3.83 0.60
N LEU A 157 -4.51 -5.10 0.23
CA LEU A 157 -5.46 -5.75 -0.68
C LEU A 157 -6.84 -5.95 -0.02
N GLY A 158 -6.89 -6.07 1.31
CA GLY A 158 -8.12 -6.07 2.09
C GLY A 158 -8.87 -4.75 1.96
N ASP A 159 -8.18 -3.63 2.10
CA ASP A 159 -8.73 -2.30 1.93
C ASP A 159 -9.16 -2.05 0.49
N SER A 160 -8.38 -2.53 -0.48
CA SER A 160 -8.76 -2.51 -1.90
C SER A 160 -10.08 -3.25 -2.15
N LEU A 161 -10.29 -4.42 -1.54
CA LEU A 161 -11.57 -5.15 -1.64
C LEU A 161 -12.72 -4.40 -1.00
N ALA A 162 -12.50 -3.73 0.13
CA ALA A 162 -13.53 -2.91 0.78
C ALA A 162 -13.96 -1.75 -0.12
N GLN A 163 -13.00 -1.06 -0.75
CA GLN A 163 -13.27 0.01 -1.71
C GLN A 163 -14.04 -0.49 -2.95
N ILE A 164 -13.66 -1.66 -3.48
CA ILE A 164 -14.39 -2.29 -4.60
C ILE A 164 -15.83 -2.61 -4.19
N ALA A 165 -16.02 -3.24 -3.03
CA ALA A 165 -17.34 -3.64 -2.54
C ALA A 165 -18.27 -2.44 -2.33
N GLN A 166 -17.74 -1.39 -1.68
CA GLN A 166 -18.46 -0.13 -1.52
C GLN A 166 -18.87 0.44 -2.88
N ARG A 167 -17.96 0.48 -3.86
CA ARG A 167 -18.22 1.03 -5.18
C ARG A 167 -19.29 0.24 -5.95
N ILE A 168 -19.25 -1.09 -5.88
CA ILE A 168 -20.25 -1.95 -6.50
C ILE A 168 -21.62 -1.75 -5.84
N HIS A 169 -21.66 -1.58 -4.52
CA HIS A 169 -22.91 -1.28 -3.81
C HIS A 169 -23.50 0.07 -4.25
N GLU A 170 -22.71 1.15 -4.19
CA GLU A 170 -23.13 2.50 -4.61
C GLU A 170 -23.68 2.51 -6.05
N ALA A 171 -23.12 1.69 -6.95
CA ALA A 171 -23.57 1.62 -8.33
C ALA A 171 -24.93 0.94 -8.51
N LYS A 172 -25.40 0.12 -7.57
CA LYS A 172 -26.74 -0.50 -7.60
C LYS A 172 -27.85 0.48 -7.23
N ASP A 173 -27.51 1.49 -6.44
CA ASP A 173 -28.45 2.49 -5.93
C ASP A 173 -28.63 3.70 -6.87
N LEU A 174 -27.79 3.80 -7.91
CA LEU A 174 -27.89 4.84 -8.93
C LEU A 174 -28.82 4.39 -10.06
N GLU A 175 -29.85 5.18 -10.37
CA GLU A 175 -30.60 5.04 -11.62
C GLU A 175 -29.61 5.15 -12.78
N VAL A 176 -29.33 4.03 -13.44
CA VAL A 176 -28.42 3.95 -14.57
C VAL A 176 -29.07 4.71 -15.72
N PRO A 177 -28.47 5.82 -16.22
CA PRO A 177 -28.94 6.42 -17.47
C PRO A 177 -28.88 5.32 -18.54
N PRO A 178 -29.87 5.23 -19.45
CA PRO A 178 -29.96 4.14 -20.42
C PRO A 178 -28.61 3.93 -21.12
N ALA A 179 -28.26 2.66 -21.35
CA ALA A 179 -26.99 2.18 -21.89
C ALA A 179 -26.60 2.77 -23.26
N ASP A 180 -27.50 3.54 -23.86
CA ASP A 180 -27.41 4.15 -25.19
C ASP A 180 -26.59 5.45 -25.21
N HIS A 181 -26.03 5.90 -24.08
CA HIS A 181 -25.02 6.96 -24.09
C HIS A 181 -23.62 6.36 -24.22
N PRO A 182 -22.96 6.46 -25.39
CA PRO A 182 -21.70 5.75 -25.69
C PRO A 182 -20.51 6.12 -24.80
N PHE A 183 -20.65 7.15 -23.95
CA PHE A 183 -19.63 7.66 -23.03
C PHE A 183 -19.80 7.24 -21.56
N ASN A 184 -20.85 6.48 -21.20
CA ASN A 184 -21.01 6.06 -19.81
C ASN A 184 -20.09 4.87 -19.48
N LEU A 185 -18.94 5.16 -18.88
CA LEU A 185 -17.95 4.14 -18.49
C LEU A 185 -18.37 3.37 -17.23
N ARG A 186 -19.31 3.89 -16.42
CA ARG A 186 -19.63 3.31 -15.11
C ARG A 186 -19.99 1.82 -15.17
N PRO A 187 -20.94 1.35 -16.00
CA PRO A 187 -21.32 -0.06 -16.01
C PRO A 187 -20.16 -0.98 -16.43
N ARG A 188 -19.35 -0.53 -17.39
CA ARG A 188 -18.17 -1.28 -17.86
C ARG A 188 -17.09 -1.37 -16.78
N ILE A 189 -16.85 -0.29 -16.04
CA ILE A 189 -15.90 -0.29 -14.94
C ILE A 189 -16.39 -1.13 -13.76
N ILE A 190 -17.69 -1.09 -13.43
CA ILE A 190 -18.26 -1.98 -12.41
C ILE A 190 -18.06 -3.45 -12.80
N HIS A 191 -18.29 -3.79 -14.07
CA HIS A 191 -18.03 -5.14 -14.55
C HIS A 191 -16.55 -5.54 -14.36
N LEU A 192 -15.59 -4.68 -14.70
CA LEU A 192 -14.16 -4.94 -14.48
C LEU A 192 -13.82 -5.07 -12.98
N LEU A 193 -14.41 -4.24 -12.12
CA LEU A 193 -14.26 -4.33 -10.67
C LEU A 193 -14.79 -5.66 -10.12
N GLU A 194 -15.91 -6.17 -10.65
CA GLU A 194 -16.42 -7.50 -10.30
C GLU A 194 -15.46 -8.61 -10.76
N GLN A 195 -14.87 -8.49 -11.96
CA GLN A 195 -13.94 -9.49 -12.50
C GLN A 195 -12.59 -9.54 -11.78
N ILE A 196 -12.09 -8.42 -11.22
CA ILE A 196 -10.80 -8.39 -10.51
C ILE A 196 -10.89 -8.92 -9.07
N VAL A 197 -12.09 -8.89 -8.45
CA VAL A 197 -12.30 -9.32 -7.06
C VAL A 197 -11.73 -10.71 -6.75
N PRO A 198 -11.98 -11.76 -7.56
CA PRO A 198 -11.44 -13.08 -7.25
C PRO A 198 -9.91 -13.13 -7.31
N LEU A 199 -9.28 -12.37 -8.21
CA LEU A 199 -7.81 -12.32 -8.32
C LEU A 199 -7.18 -11.66 -7.08
N VAL A 200 -7.76 -10.54 -6.63
CA VAL A 200 -7.32 -9.86 -5.39
C VAL A 200 -7.52 -10.77 -4.18
N LYS A 201 -8.65 -11.50 -4.11
CA LYS A 201 -8.90 -12.48 -3.04
C LYS A 201 -7.87 -13.60 -3.03
N LEU A 202 -7.48 -14.13 -4.20
CA LEU A 202 -6.45 -15.15 -4.32
C LEU A 202 -5.08 -14.65 -3.86
N ALA A 203 -4.69 -13.43 -4.25
CA ALA A 203 -3.45 -12.81 -3.77
C ALA A 203 -3.45 -12.60 -2.24
N ARG A 204 -4.58 -12.19 -1.66
CA ARG A 204 -4.74 -12.13 -0.20
C ARG A 204 -4.58 -13.48 0.49
N VAL A 205 -5.19 -14.53 -0.06
CA VAL A 205 -5.04 -15.88 0.46
C VAL A 205 -3.56 -16.29 0.41
N PHE A 206 -2.87 -16.00 -0.69
CA PHE A 206 -1.43 -16.21 -0.81
C PHE A 206 -0.64 -15.50 0.30
N TYR A 207 -0.84 -14.19 0.49
CA TYR A 207 -0.15 -13.42 1.53
C TYR A 207 -0.46 -13.91 2.94
N ARG A 208 -1.70 -14.27 3.24
CA ARG A 208 -2.07 -14.87 4.54
C ARG A 208 -1.34 -16.18 4.78
N LYS A 209 -1.21 -17.03 3.77
CA LYS A 209 -0.51 -18.32 3.90
C LYS A 209 0.97 -18.15 4.22
N ILE A 210 1.64 -17.17 3.60
CA ILE A 210 3.07 -16.94 3.82
C ILE A 210 3.37 -16.00 4.99
N GLY A 211 2.46 -15.09 5.34
CA GLY A 211 2.62 -14.13 6.44
C GLY A 211 2.21 -14.68 7.80
N SER A 212 1.18 -15.53 7.89
CA SER A 212 0.52 -15.93 9.14
C SER A 212 0.89 -17.34 9.61
N GLY A 213 2.18 -17.56 9.87
CA GLY A 213 2.71 -18.79 10.46
C GLY A 213 2.79 -19.93 9.44
N PRO A 214 3.51 -19.74 8.32
CA PRO A 214 3.67 -20.80 7.34
C PRO A 214 4.36 -22.02 7.97
N PRO A 215 4.09 -23.24 7.48
CA PRO A 215 4.75 -24.47 7.94
C PRO A 215 6.19 -24.61 7.40
N PHE A 216 6.82 -23.48 7.07
CA PHE A 216 8.18 -23.40 6.53
C PHE A 216 8.86 -22.10 6.94
N THR A 217 10.19 -22.08 6.79
CA THR A 217 11.03 -20.89 6.79
C THR A 217 11.88 -20.85 5.52
N PHE A 218 12.67 -19.80 5.35
CA PHE A 218 13.83 -19.85 4.47
C PHE A 218 15.11 -20.09 5.27
N GLY A 219 16.15 -20.57 4.59
CA GLY A 219 17.48 -20.79 5.18
C GLY A 219 18.11 -19.49 5.70
N GLU A 220 18.87 -19.58 6.79
CA GLU A 220 19.55 -18.42 7.41
C GLU A 220 20.70 -17.87 6.55
N ASP A 221 21.18 -18.68 5.60
CA ASP A 221 22.26 -18.41 4.67
C ASP A 221 21.83 -17.66 3.41
N MET A 222 20.58 -17.18 3.33
CA MET A 222 20.17 -16.31 2.23
C MET A 222 20.93 -14.99 2.23
N CYS A 223 21.42 -14.61 1.06
CA CYS A 223 22.03 -13.30 0.84
C CYS A 223 20.98 -12.22 0.63
N SER A 224 21.37 -10.95 0.80
CA SER A 224 20.45 -9.83 0.60
C SER A 224 19.87 -9.75 -0.81
N ALA A 225 20.56 -10.28 -1.82
CA ALA A 225 20.04 -10.32 -3.18
C ALA A 225 18.87 -11.28 -3.35
N ASP A 226 18.90 -12.44 -2.69
CA ASP A 226 17.83 -13.42 -2.78
C ASP A 226 16.62 -12.98 -1.94
N LEU A 227 16.88 -12.39 -0.75
CA LEU A 227 15.84 -11.76 0.09
C LEU A 227 15.14 -10.61 -0.64
N GLU A 228 15.90 -9.76 -1.33
CA GLU A 228 15.33 -8.66 -2.12
C GLU A 228 14.58 -9.18 -3.35
N LEU A 229 15.00 -10.29 -3.95
CA LEU A 229 14.30 -10.89 -5.09
C LEU A 229 12.90 -11.33 -4.68
N ILE A 230 12.76 -12.07 -3.57
CA ILE A 230 11.45 -12.51 -3.09
C ILE A 230 10.60 -11.33 -2.59
N ARG A 231 11.20 -10.35 -1.90
CA ARG A 231 10.48 -9.13 -1.49
C ARG A 231 9.93 -8.37 -2.69
N ARG A 232 10.73 -8.18 -3.75
CA ARG A 232 10.29 -7.50 -4.97
C ARG A 232 9.25 -8.30 -5.74
N GLY A 233 9.44 -9.61 -5.91
CA GLY A 233 8.46 -10.47 -6.59
C GLY A 233 7.11 -10.41 -5.90
N SER A 234 7.09 -10.62 -4.57
CA SER A 234 5.87 -10.50 -3.78
C SER A 234 5.28 -9.09 -3.79
N GLY A 235 6.10 -8.03 -3.71
CA GLY A 235 5.62 -6.64 -3.82
C GLY A 235 5.08 -6.27 -5.20
N MET A 236 5.60 -6.85 -6.28
CA MET A 236 5.08 -6.62 -7.63
C MET A 236 3.65 -7.14 -7.78
N ILE A 237 3.30 -8.27 -7.15
CA ILE A 237 1.92 -8.78 -7.16
C ILE A 237 0.98 -7.74 -6.53
N ASN A 238 1.30 -7.27 -5.32
CA ASN A 238 0.49 -6.28 -4.59
C ASN A 238 0.38 -4.97 -5.37
N ASN A 239 1.52 -4.37 -5.74
CA ASN A 239 1.56 -3.05 -6.38
C ASN A 239 0.79 -3.03 -7.69
N ASN A 240 0.93 -4.06 -8.54
CA ASN A 240 0.20 -4.10 -9.81
C ASN A 240 -1.30 -4.31 -9.62
N LEU A 241 -1.73 -5.13 -8.65
CA LEU A 241 -3.15 -5.26 -8.30
C LEU A 241 -3.72 -3.93 -7.77
N SER A 242 -3.01 -3.26 -6.86
CA SER A 242 -3.40 -1.95 -6.34
C SER A 242 -3.46 -0.90 -7.45
N HIS A 243 -2.52 -0.91 -8.40
CA HIS A 243 -2.56 -0.03 -9.57
C HIS A 243 -3.77 -0.30 -10.47
N ILE A 244 -4.11 -1.57 -10.72
CA ILE A 244 -5.32 -1.94 -11.47
C ILE A 244 -6.56 -1.40 -10.77
N VAL A 245 -6.72 -1.68 -9.47
CA VAL A 245 -7.89 -1.25 -8.69
C VAL A 245 -8.01 0.27 -8.65
N ASN A 246 -6.91 0.97 -8.34
CA ASN A 246 -6.89 2.43 -8.30
C ASN A 246 -7.19 3.05 -9.66
N TYR A 247 -6.67 2.47 -10.75
CA TYR A 247 -6.98 2.90 -12.11
C TYR A 247 -8.48 2.77 -12.41
N LEU A 248 -9.08 1.62 -12.10
CA LEU A 248 -10.52 1.39 -12.30
C LEU A 248 -11.36 2.36 -11.47
N LEU A 249 -11.06 2.52 -10.18
CA LEU A 249 -11.78 3.44 -9.30
C LEU A 249 -11.66 4.91 -9.76
N ARG A 250 -10.48 5.34 -10.20
CA ARG A 250 -10.28 6.68 -10.78
C ARG A 250 -11.06 6.85 -12.07
N THR A 251 -11.02 5.86 -12.97
CA THR A 251 -11.78 5.88 -14.23
C THR A 251 -13.28 5.94 -13.98
N TYR A 252 -13.79 5.19 -12.98
CA TYR A 252 -15.18 5.27 -12.56
C TYR A 252 -15.58 6.69 -12.14
N ARG A 253 -14.75 7.35 -11.32
CA ARG A 253 -15.04 8.69 -10.81
C ARG A 253 -14.93 9.76 -11.89
N ALA A 254 -13.85 9.74 -12.67
CA ALA A 254 -13.53 10.77 -13.65
C ALA A 254 -14.28 10.61 -14.97
N GLN A 255 -14.79 9.40 -15.29
CA GLN A 255 -15.38 9.07 -16.59
C GLN A 255 -14.42 9.32 -17.76
N THR A 256 -13.12 9.15 -17.55
CA THR A 256 -12.08 9.33 -18.56
C THR A 256 -11.09 8.18 -18.55
N VAL A 257 -10.67 7.71 -19.73
CA VAL A 257 -9.66 6.66 -19.92
C VAL A 257 -8.34 7.30 -20.32
N GLU A 258 -7.23 6.91 -19.70
CA GLU A 258 -5.90 7.38 -20.10
C GLU A 258 -5.51 6.77 -21.46
N ARG A 259 -4.98 7.57 -22.39
CA ARG A 259 -4.46 7.06 -23.68
C ARG A 259 -3.31 6.08 -23.41
N GLY A 260 -3.34 4.90 -24.05
CA GLY A 260 -2.23 3.94 -24.03
C GLY A 260 -2.37 2.74 -23.08
N GLY A 261 -3.57 2.42 -22.60
CA GLY A 261 -3.94 1.11 -22.03
C GLY A 261 -2.89 0.43 -21.14
N ARG A 262 -2.88 0.74 -19.83
CA ARG A 262 -1.90 0.15 -18.89
C ARG A 262 -2.39 -1.12 -18.19
N LEU A 263 -3.68 -1.46 -18.31
CA LEU A 263 -4.28 -2.59 -17.61
C LEU A 263 -3.68 -3.94 -18.02
N PRO A 264 -3.46 -4.25 -19.31
CA PRO A 264 -2.80 -5.50 -19.71
C PRO A 264 -1.36 -5.61 -19.20
N ILE A 265 -0.63 -4.50 -19.16
CA ILE A 265 0.77 -4.47 -18.68
C ILE A 265 0.81 -4.87 -17.20
N PHE A 266 -0.01 -4.22 -16.38
CA PHE A 266 -0.10 -4.54 -14.96
C PHE A 266 -0.62 -5.96 -14.73
N SER A 267 -1.61 -6.40 -15.51
CA SER A 267 -2.18 -7.76 -15.40
C SER A 267 -1.12 -8.82 -15.67
N ASN A 268 -0.39 -8.71 -16.78
CA ASN A 268 0.69 -9.63 -17.12
C ASN A 268 1.79 -9.61 -16.04
N ALA A 269 2.13 -8.44 -15.51
CA ALA A 269 3.11 -8.33 -14.43
C ALA A 269 2.67 -9.07 -13.14
N VAL A 270 1.37 -9.06 -12.80
CA VAL A 270 0.83 -9.86 -11.67
C VAL A 270 1.03 -11.35 -11.92
N LYS A 271 0.75 -11.83 -13.14
CA LYS A 271 0.89 -13.26 -13.49
C LYS A 271 2.32 -13.75 -13.39
N GLU A 272 3.26 -13.04 -14.03
CA GLU A 272 4.67 -13.40 -13.99
C GLU A 272 5.23 -13.30 -12.56
N ALA A 273 4.90 -12.22 -11.83
CA ALA A 273 5.37 -12.06 -10.46
C ALA A 273 4.84 -13.17 -9.53
N MET A 274 3.58 -13.59 -9.68
CA MET A 274 3.02 -14.71 -8.90
C MET A 274 3.76 -16.01 -9.18
N LYS A 275 4.01 -16.32 -10.45
CA LYS A 275 4.76 -17.51 -10.86
C LYS A 275 6.19 -17.49 -10.28
N ASP A 276 6.94 -16.43 -10.54
CA ASP A 276 8.33 -16.31 -10.09
C ASP A 276 8.45 -16.37 -8.56
N THR A 277 7.48 -15.78 -7.85
CA THR A 277 7.43 -15.82 -6.38
C THR A 277 7.15 -17.22 -5.86
N LEU A 278 6.22 -17.97 -6.46
CA LEU A 278 5.94 -19.36 -6.07
C LEU A 278 7.11 -20.29 -6.37
N ASP A 279 7.76 -20.13 -7.53
CA ASP A 279 8.95 -20.90 -7.91
C ASP A 279 10.12 -20.62 -6.95
N PHE A 280 10.30 -19.35 -6.57
CA PHE A 280 11.28 -18.96 -5.57
C PHE A 280 11.01 -19.63 -4.22
N ILE A 281 9.77 -19.56 -3.74
CA ILE A 281 9.36 -20.18 -2.46
C ILE A 281 9.67 -21.67 -2.52
N ALA A 282 9.23 -22.38 -3.55
CA ALA A 282 9.50 -23.82 -3.68
C ALA A 282 10.99 -24.15 -3.65
N SER A 283 11.83 -23.33 -4.27
CA SER A 283 13.26 -23.59 -4.39
C SER A 283 14.07 -23.30 -3.12
N HIS A 284 13.57 -22.42 -2.24
CA HIS A 284 14.31 -21.95 -1.06
C HIS A 284 13.62 -22.31 0.27
N MET A 285 12.46 -22.96 0.19
CA MET A 285 11.70 -23.40 1.36
C MET A 285 12.48 -24.43 2.17
N VAL A 286 12.53 -24.20 3.47
CA VAL A 286 12.95 -25.19 4.47
C VAL A 286 11.71 -25.57 5.28
N PRO A 287 11.18 -26.80 5.13
CA PRO A 287 10.08 -27.30 5.96
C PRO A 287 10.36 -27.14 7.45
N SER A 288 9.38 -26.64 8.21
CA SER A 288 9.51 -26.52 9.67
C SER A 288 9.44 -27.89 10.36
N ASP A 289 8.71 -28.84 9.75
CA ASP A 289 8.70 -30.25 10.16
C ASP A 289 9.61 -31.05 9.21
N PRO A 290 10.73 -31.64 9.71
CA PRO A 290 11.65 -32.43 8.91
C PRO A 290 11.02 -33.67 8.25
N ALA A 291 9.86 -34.14 8.73
CA ALA A 291 9.15 -35.27 8.12
C ALA A 291 8.42 -34.90 6.83
N ARG A 292 8.23 -33.60 6.56
CA ARG A 292 7.48 -33.10 5.40
C ARG A 292 8.41 -32.72 4.26
N THR A 293 7.99 -33.02 3.03
CA THR A 293 8.70 -32.54 1.84
C THR A 293 8.23 -31.15 1.41
N VAL A 294 9.04 -30.48 0.59
CA VAL A 294 8.65 -29.21 -0.05
C VAL A 294 7.39 -29.39 -0.88
N ASP A 295 7.28 -30.49 -1.65
CA ASP A 295 6.11 -30.75 -2.49
C ASP A 295 4.83 -30.89 -1.66
N ASP A 296 4.89 -31.57 -0.51
CA ASP A 296 3.75 -31.70 0.41
C ASP A 296 3.27 -30.33 0.90
N ILE A 297 4.20 -29.45 1.28
CA ILE A 297 3.88 -28.09 1.75
C ILE A 297 3.35 -27.24 0.61
N MET A 298 3.95 -27.33 -0.58
CA MET A 298 3.54 -26.55 -1.74
C MET A 298 2.13 -26.92 -2.19
N GLU A 299 1.77 -28.21 -2.18
CA GLU A 299 0.44 -28.68 -2.53
C GLU A 299 -0.58 -28.26 -1.47
N GLU A 300 -0.31 -28.49 -0.18
CA GLU A 300 -1.23 -28.11 0.90
C GLU A 300 -1.46 -26.59 0.96
N SER A 301 -0.38 -25.80 0.83
CA SER A 301 -0.43 -24.36 1.04
C SER A 301 -0.92 -23.60 -0.20
N PHE A 302 -0.59 -24.10 -1.40
CA PHE A 302 -0.79 -23.35 -2.65
C PHE A 302 -1.52 -24.12 -3.75
N GLY A 303 -1.96 -25.37 -3.56
CA GLY A 303 -2.66 -26.15 -4.60
C GLY A 303 -3.94 -25.47 -5.11
N ILE A 304 -4.73 -24.90 -4.19
CA ILE A 304 -5.93 -24.12 -4.55
C ILE A 304 -5.55 -22.85 -5.33
N LEU A 305 -4.52 -22.13 -4.87
CA LEU A 305 -4.03 -20.93 -5.55
C LEU A 305 -3.57 -21.28 -6.98
N LYS A 306 -2.72 -22.28 -7.14
CA LYS A 306 -2.19 -22.73 -8.44
C LYS A 306 -3.30 -23.13 -9.42
N SER A 307 -4.30 -23.87 -8.95
CA SER A 307 -5.42 -24.33 -9.78
C SER A 307 -6.39 -23.22 -10.17
N GLN A 308 -6.63 -22.23 -9.31
CA GLN A 308 -7.63 -21.18 -9.55
C GLN A 308 -7.06 -19.89 -10.14
N PHE A 309 -5.77 -19.62 -9.97
CA PHE A 309 -5.16 -18.35 -10.37
C PHE A 309 -5.23 -18.12 -11.89
N ASN A 310 -4.74 -19.07 -12.69
CA ASN A 310 -4.73 -18.91 -14.15
C ASN A 310 -6.15 -18.75 -14.74
N PRO A 311 -7.14 -19.61 -14.42
CA PRO A 311 -8.51 -19.42 -14.93
C PRO A 311 -9.12 -18.07 -14.54
N THR A 312 -8.85 -17.60 -13.31
CA THR A 312 -9.33 -16.31 -12.82
C THR A 312 -8.66 -15.15 -13.56
N TYR A 313 -7.34 -15.24 -13.74
CA TYR A 313 -6.55 -14.28 -14.48
C TYR A 313 -7.02 -14.14 -15.93
N GLU A 314 -7.16 -15.26 -16.65
CA GLU A 314 -7.56 -15.23 -18.07
C GLU A 314 -8.97 -14.64 -18.26
N ARG A 315 -9.89 -14.91 -17.32
CA ARG A 315 -11.22 -14.27 -17.33
C ARG A 315 -11.12 -12.76 -17.16
N PHE A 316 -10.33 -12.29 -16.20
CA PHE A 316 -10.13 -10.86 -15.98
C PHE A 316 -9.47 -10.20 -17.20
N LEU A 317 -8.42 -10.81 -17.76
CA LEU A 317 -7.71 -10.29 -18.93
C LEU A 317 -8.63 -10.21 -20.16
N ALA A 318 -9.49 -11.20 -20.38
CA ALA A 318 -10.48 -11.17 -21.46
C ALA A 318 -11.41 -9.95 -21.33
N ALA A 319 -11.92 -9.67 -20.13
CA ALA A 319 -12.77 -8.51 -19.86
C ALA A 319 -12.02 -7.17 -20.07
N VAL A 320 -10.73 -7.11 -19.68
CA VAL A 320 -9.88 -5.94 -19.94
C VAL A 320 -9.70 -5.71 -21.44
N ASN A 321 -9.39 -6.77 -22.20
CA ASN A 321 -9.17 -6.66 -23.64
C ASN A 321 -10.44 -6.21 -24.38
N GLU A 322 -11.61 -6.70 -23.96
CA GLU A 322 -12.90 -6.26 -24.48
C GLU A 322 -13.11 -4.76 -24.21
N PHE A 323 -12.90 -4.33 -22.96
CA PHE A 323 -13.02 -2.93 -22.57
C PHE A 323 -12.09 -2.00 -23.37
N GLU A 324 -10.82 -2.37 -23.54
CA GLU A 324 -9.85 -1.57 -24.28
C GLU A 324 -10.17 -1.51 -25.78
N SER A 325 -10.56 -2.63 -26.39
CA SER A 325 -10.97 -2.69 -27.79
C SER A 325 -12.15 -1.76 -28.08
N VAL A 326 -13.16 -1.78 -27.21
CA VAL A 326 -14.35 -0.93 -27.33
C VAL A 326 -13.98 0.55 -27.16
N ASN A 327 -13.16 0.90 -26.17
CA ASN A 327 -12.77 2.30 -25.97
C ASN A 327 -11.87 2.84 -27.08
N GLN A 328 -10.97 2.03 -27.63
CA GLN A 328 -10.12 2.46 -28.73
C GLN A 328 -10.93 2.78 -29.99
N ARG A 329 -12.01 2.03 -30.27
CA ARG A 329 -12.93 2.35 -31.37
C ARG A 329 -13.56 3.74 -31.18
N PHE A 330 -14.05 4.03 -29.97
CA PHE A 330 -14.64 5.34 -29.67
C PHE A 330 -13.65 6.50 -29.76
N ILE A 331 -12.41 6.30 -29.31
CA ILE A 331 -11.35 7.33 -29.45
C ILE A 331 -11.09 7.62 -30.94
N ASN A 332 -10.99 6.57 -31.76
CA ASN A 332 -10.74 6.72 -33.19
C ASN A 332 -11.92 7.40 -33.91
N GLU A 333 -13.16 7.09 -33.52
CA GLU A 333 -14.37 7.73 -34.08
C GLU A 333 -14.46 9.22 -33.71
N ALA A 334 -14.11 9.59 -32.48
CA ALA A 334 -14.06 10.97 -32.03
C ALA A 334 -12.96 11.78 -32.76
N ASP A 335 -11.76 11.21 -32.90
CA ASP A 335 -10.64 11.86 -33.60
C ASP A 335 -10.94 12.09 -35.10
N VAL A 336 -11.82 11.28 -35.72
CA VAL A 336 -12.27 11.47 -37.12
C VAL A 336 -13.32 12.58 -37.25
N LEU A 337 -14.18 12.75 -36.25
CA LEU A 337 -15.22 13.79 -36.25
C LEU A 337 -14.62 15.19 -36.01
N ASP A 338 -13.54 15.31 -35.24
CA ASP A 338 -12.82 16.58 -35.02
C ASP A 338 -11.96 17.03 -36.23
N GLN A 339 -11.81 16.19 -37.25
CA GLN A 339 -11.04 16.48 -38.48
C GLN A 339 -11.93 16.87 -39.68
N GLN A 340 -13.25 16.89 -39.52
CA GLN A 340 -14.23 17.34 -40.51
C GLN A 340 -14.80 18.71 -40.12
#